data_AF-A0A0G4KL16-F1
#
_entry.id   AF-A0A0G4KL16-F1
#
_cell.length_a   1.000
_cell.length_b   1.000
_cell.length_c   1.000
_cell.angle_alpha   90.00
_cell.angle_beta   90.00
_cell.angle_gamma   90.00
#
_symmetry.space_group_name_H-M   'P 1'
#
loop_
_entity.id
_entity.type
_entity.pdbx_description
1 polymer ?
#
loop_
_entity_poly.entity_id
_entity_poly.type
_entity_poly.pdbx_seq_one_letter_code
_entity_poly.pdbx_strand_id
1 'polypeptide(L)'
;QNNAVLTEISSAAADREISKLTTMDFFLGLFQDDISDPVAIIDNLEPVLNADSVYVPRSDSDGEATSGKNKRIPIRDCASQGLQDLWKFIKGTSTELRLFLWSRLSDAYGSIQYATKQFSCQLRAIEMVVADFEGDLYLKNPNDTRPVLLLRMMKSLDELLIRALSLALNEQSAYDIVDEVHLKATAAALAKLSCMLHVSASLEDEIRIGMTQAPSGGSVFQAFMNKLREIQVRTWCLQYTVLKIGIIQHTDVFPKYESDLAEYLAAIHNVLGPRKSCKASNKIFLKMMRMELLKLKNIDNWEDYLGQVLYDLHGLKLGVGIWEVQDHGCPPEKLERRNTIQLADKITVLARRMPMKDLLKSELKTTIEHMQGAIGPVRSTPQMVHNLRNYTEYFKRPVHPLRLYQALKGGVELDTVSVNAPETVLANHGWFFLLGSIALSKYKLVDLSKRQTPGAMDDLRIGATFLRHQLQFTPNNWEGWFRLAECFDYEVEDAVVWSADKMNKDRAELVKFQRNSIHCHTLALSKSVGADTDYEEGDPLHDLYHNFAMRFLRL
;
A
#
# COMPACT_ATOMS: atom_id res chain seq x y z
N GLN A 1 -72.54 -8.77 51.16
CA GLN A 1 -72.28 -9.21 49.77
C GLN A 1 -71.66 -8.04 49.03
N ASN A 2 -70.33 -7.99 48.90
CA ASN A 2 -69.61 -7.02 48.08
C ASN A 2 -68.22 -7.59 47.81
N ASN A 3 -68.08 -8.42 46.77
CA ASN A 3 -66.82 -8.78 46.11
C ASN A 3 -67.12 -9.75 44.96
N ALA A 4 -67.58 -9.23 43.82
CA ALA A 4 -67.79 -10.02 42.60
C ALA A 4 -67.34 -9.31 41.31
N VAL A 5 -66.53 -8.24 41.41
CA VAL A 5 -65.98 -7.54 40.22
C VAL A 5 -64.53 -7.10 40.48
N LEU A 6 -63.67 -8.07 40.77
CA LEU A 6 -62.23 -7.94 40.56
C LEU A 6 -61.84 -9.15 39.72
N THR A 7 -61.96 -9.02 38.41
CA THR A 7 -61.34 -9.96 37.46
C THR A 7 -59.86 -9.99 37.79
N GLU A 8 -59.39 -11.12 38.31
CA GLU A 8 -57.97 -11.41 38.50
C GLU A 8 -57.24 -11.06 37.20
N ILE A 9 -56.42 -10.02 37.25
CA ILE A 9 -55.50 -9.68 36.18
C ILE A 9 -54.58 -10.91 36.06
N SER A 10 -54.77 -11.70 35.00
CA SER A 10 -53.91 -12.84 34.72
C SER A 10 -52.46 -12.37 34.75
N SER A 11 -51.62 -13.04 35.55
CA SER A 11 -50.20 -12.72 35.67
C SER A 11 -49.51 -12.63 34.31
N ALA A 12 -49.92 -13.48 33.36
CA ALA A 12 -49.42 -13.46 31.99
C ALA A 12 -49.80 -12.18 31.21
N ALA A 13 -50.95 -11.56 31.52
CA ALA A 13 -51.34 -10.27 30.94
C ALA A 13 -50.57 -9.11 31.57
N ALA A 14 -50.29 -9.17 32.88
CA ALA A 14 -49.46 -8.19 33.57
C ALA A 14 -47.99 -8.26 33.10
N ASP A 15 -47.40 -9.45 33.00
CA ASP A 15 -46.03 -9.65 32.51
C ASP A 15 -45.85 -9.15 31.07
N ARG A 16 -46.87 -9.34 30.22
CA ARG A 16 -46.86 -8.84 28.84
C ARG A 16 -46.88 -7.31 28.78
N GLU A 17 -47.69 -6.67 29.63
CA GLU A 17 -47.77 -5.20 29.64
C GLU A 17 -46.54 -4.57 30.32
N ILE A 18 -45.95 -5.23 31.33
CA ILE A 18 -44.66 -4.85 31.91
C ILE A 18 -43.55 -4.94 30.87
N SER A 19 -43.45 -6.05 30.14
CA SER A 19 -42.46 -6.24 29.06
C SER A 19 -42.56 -5.15 27.97
N LYS A 20 -43.80 -4.77 27.62
CA LYS A 20 -44.09 -3.69 26.68
C LYS A 20 -43.68 -2.32 27.22
N LEU A 21 -43.99 -2.01 28.49
CA LEU A 21 -43.58 -0.78 29.14
C LEU A 21 -42.05 -0.70 29.27
N THR A 22 -41.37 -1.79 29.66
CA THR A 22 -39.91 -1.82 29.75
C THR A 22 -39.23 -1.65 28.39
N THR A 23 -39.82 -2.21 27.32
CA THR A 23 -39.32 -2.00 25.96
C THR A 23 -39.50 -0.53 25.54
N MET A 24 -40.66 0.04 25.85
CA MET A 24 -40.96 1.44 25.55
C MET A 24 -40.07 2.40 26.31
N ASP A 25 -39.85 2.18 27.61
CA ASP A 25 -38.98 2.99 28.46
C ASP A 25 -37.51 2.91 28.01
N PHE A 26 -37.04 1.73 27.59
CA PHE A 26 -35.71 1.58 26.99
C PHE A 26 -35.53 2.48 25.76
N PHE A 27 -36.48 2.45 24.82
CA PHE A 27 -36.39 3.29 23.63
C PHE A 27 -36.61 4.77 23.94
N LEU A 28 -37.52 5.12 24.86
CA LEU A 28 -37.71 6.50 25.29
C LEU A 28 -36.43 7.06 25.93
N GLY A 29 -35.72 6.28 26.74
CA GLY A 29 -34.40 6.67 27.25
C GLY A 29 -33.39 6.83 26.13
N LEU A 30 -33.34 5.87 25.19
CA LEU A 30 -32.39 5.88 24.07
C LEU A 30 -32.58 7.04 23.07
N PHE A 31 -33.83 7.47 22.87
CA PHE A 31 -34.21 8.53 21.93
C PHE A 31 -34.30 9.92 22.56
N GLN A 32 -34.07 10.06 23.87
CA GLN A 32 -33.92 11.37 24.50
C GLN A 32 -32.57 11.97 24.11
N ASP A 33 -32.60 13.18 23.55
CA ASP A 33 -31.41 13.93 23.09
C ASP A 33 -30.41 14.27 24.23
N ASP A 34 -30.77 13.99 25.49
CA ASP A 34 -29.97 14.29 26.70
C ASP A 34 -28.97 13.19 27.10
N ILE A 35 -28.96 12.00 26.48
CA ILE A 35 -27.86 11.03 26.69
C ILE A 35 -26.66 11.45 25.84
N SER A 36 -25.97 12.50 26.29
CA SER A 36 -24.69 12.97 25.72
C SER A 36 -23.49 12.15 26.19
N ASP A 37 -23.65 11.32 27.22
CA ASP A 37 -22.58 10.47 27.73
C ASP A 37 -22.38 9.21 26.85
N PRO A 38 -21.27 9.10 26.11
CA PRO A 38 -20.99 7.94 25.27
C PRO A 38 -20.87 6.64 26.07
N VAL A 39 -20.47 6.69 27.34
CA VAL A 39 -20.34 5.48 28.17
C VAL A 39 -21.70 4.90 28.51
N ALA A 40 -22.66 5.75 28.91
CA ALA A 40 -24.04 5.34 29.15
C ALA A 40 -24.70 4.74 27.90
N ILE A 41 -24.39 5.27 26.70
CA ILE A 41 -24.87 4.69 25.44
C ILE A 41 -24.30 3.28 25.25
N ILE A 42 -22.99 3.09 25.47
CA ILE A 42 -22.33 1.79 25.33
C ILE A 42 -22.92 0.78 26.32
N ASP A 43 -23.02 1.14 27.60
CA ASP A 43 -23.53 0.25 28.66
C ASP A 43 -24.96 -0.21 28.40
N ASN A 44 -25.78 0.63 27.75
CA ASN A 44 -27.17 0.30 27.42
C ASN A 44 -27.32 -0.44 26.08
N LEU A 45 -26.57 -0.07 25.03
CA LEU A 45 -26.73 -0.63 23.69
C LEU A 45 -25.89 -1.89 23.43
N GLU A 46 -24.67 -1.98 23.95
CA GLU A 46 -23.80 -3.13 23.67
C GLU A 46 -24.43 -4.46 24.11
N PRO A 47 -25.03 -4.59 25.31
CA PRO A 47 -25.64 -5.85 25.73
C PRO A 47 -26.86 -6.24 24.89
N VAL A 48 -27.48 -5.26 24.26
CA VAL A 48 -28.68 -5.42 23.44
C VAL A 48 -28.34 -5.82 22.01
N LEU A 49 -27.30 -5.21 21.43
CA LEU A 49 -26.89 -5.43 20.04
C LEU A 49 -25.85 -6.54 19.88
N ASN A 50 -24.98 -6.73 20.88
CA ASN A 50 -23.84 -7.64 20.84
C ASN A 50 -23.71 -8.44 22.15
N ALA A 51 -24.75 -9.20 22.49
CA ALA A 51 -24.81 -9.97 23.73
C ALA A 51 -23.64 -10.96 23.92
N ASP A 52 -23.05 -11.45 22.83
CA ASP A 52 -21.90 -12.38 22.91
C ASP A 52 -20.60 -11.67 23.35
N SER A 53 -20.51 -10.33 23.24
CA SER A 53 -19.31 -9.56 23.63
C SER A 53 -19.35 -9.00 25.04
N VAL A 54 -20.49 -9.09 25.74
CA VAL A 54 -20.67 -8.55 27.11
C VAL A 54 -20.63 -9.69 28.12
N TYR A 55 -19.76 -9.56 29.11
CA TYR A 55 -19.51 -10.60 30.11
C TYR A 55 -19.83 -10.09 31.51
N VAL A 56 -20.68 -10.83 32.23
CA VAL A 56 -21.15 -10.49 33.58
C VAL A 56 -20.48 -11.42 34.60
N PRO A 57 -20.16 -10.96 35.83
CA PRO A 57 -19.71 -11.83 36.90
C PRO A 57 -20.78 -12.87 37.24
N ARG A 58 -20.39 -14.15 37.32
CA ARG A 58 -21.29 -15.21 37.76
C ARG A 58 -21.57 -15.04 39.25
N SER A 59 -22.83 -14.79 39.61
CA SER A 59 -23.29 -14.84 41.00
C SER A 59 -23.46 -16.30 41.40
N ASP A 60 -22.42 -16.93 41.95
CA ASP A 60 -22.58 -18.21 42.61
C ASP A 60 -23.33 -17.97 43.93
N SER A 61 -24.65 -18.23 43.92
CA SER A 61 -25.53 -18.12 45.09
C SER A 61 -25.51 -19.36 45.99
N ASP A 62 -24.58 -20.30 45.79
CA ASP A 62 -24.41 -21.43 46.70
C ASP A 62 -22.93 -21.61 47.03
N GLY A 63 -22.63 -21.55 48.32
CA GLY A 63 -21.29 -21.49 48.84
C GLY A 63 -20.49 -22.77 48.58
N GLU A 64 -19.45 -22.65 47.76
CA GLU A 64 -18.24 -23.44 47.93
C GLU A 64 -17.04 -22.59 47.47
N ALA A 65 -16.25 -22.18 48.45
CA ALA A 65 -15.03 -21.41 48.26
C ALA A 65 -13.94 -22.32 47.67
N THR A 66 -13.95 -22.49 46.34
CA THR A 66 -12.76 -22.99 45.62
C THR A 66 -12.11 -21.86 44.85
N SER A 67 -10.92 -21.50 45.34
CA SER A 67 -9.94 -20.61 44.74
C SER A 67 -9.69 -20.91 43.25
N GLY A 68 -9.83 -19.90 42.39
CA GLY A 68 -9.19 -19.86 41.07
C GLY A 68 -10.09 -19.52 39.88
N LYS A 69 -9.98 -18.26 39.41
CA LYS A 69 -10.54 -17.63 38.19
C LYS A 69 -12.01 -17.20 38.28
N ASN A 70 -12.23 -15.88 38.32
CA ASN A 70 -13.52 -15.22 38.06
C ASN A 70 -14.13 -15.77 36.75
N LYS A 71 -15.04 -16.74 36.84
CA LYS A 71 -15.80 -17.23 35.70
C LYS A 71 -16.81 -16.15 35.31
N ARG A 72 -16.45 -15.31 34.34
CA ARG A 72 -17.42 -14.42 33.69
C ARG A 72 -18.20 -15.22 32.66
N ILE A 73 -19.50 -15.01 32.59
CA ILE A 73 -20.38 -15.64 31.61
C ILE A 73 -20.91 -14.59 30.62
N PRO A 74 -21.11 -14.92 29.34
CA PRO A 74 -21.75 -14.02 28.39
C PRO A 74 -23.14 -13.61 28.89
N ILE A 75 -23.52 -12.34 28.71
CA ILE A 75 -24.84 -11.87 29.14
C ILE A 75 -25.97 -12.63 28.42
N ARG A 76 -25.69 -13.14 27.22
CA ARG A 76 -26.57 -14.05 26.48
C ARG A 76 -27.08 -15.23 27.31
N ASP A 77 -26.22 -15.80 28.14
CA ASP A 77 -26.50 -17.03 28.88
C ASP A 77 -27.17 -16.77 30.24
N CYS A 78 -27.20 -15.50 30.69
CA CYS A 78 -27.80 -15.10 31.98
C CYS A 78 -28.74 -13.89 31.87
N ALA A 79 -29.26 -13.61 30.67
CA ALA A 79 -30.11 -12.44 30.44
C ALA A 79 -31.46 -12.54 31.13
N SER A 80 -31.89 -11.41 31.70
CA SER A 80 -33.25 -11.25 32.24
C SER A 80 -34.29 -11.38 31.13
N GLN A 81 -35.54 -11.71 31.52
CA GLN A 81 -36.65 -11.84 30.57
C GLN A 81 -36.85 -10.55 29.74
N GLY A 82 -36.70 -9.38 30.35
CA GLY A 82 -36.82 -8.09 29.65
C GLY A 82 -35.77 -7.91 28.54
N LEU A 83 -34.52 -8.31 28.79
CA LEU A 83 -33.46 -8.25 27.77
C LEU A 83 -33.71 -9.25 26.63
N GLN A 84 -34.19 -10.45 26.95
CA GLN A 84 -34.58 -11.43 25.93
C GLN A 84 -35.75 -10.96 25.07
N ASP A 85 -36.74 -10.30 25.66
CA ASP A 85 -37.88 -9.73 24.94
C ASP A 85 -37.43 -8.57 24.03
N LEU A 86 -36.48 -7.75 24.50
CA LEU A 86 -35.86 -6.71 23.69
C LEU A 86 -35.10 -7.28 22.48
N TRP A 87 -34.34 -8.38 22.64
CA TRP A 87 -33.70 -9.05 21.51
C TRP A 87 -34.71 -9.58 20.49
N LYS A 88 -35.80 -10.19 20.95
CA LYS A 88 -36.89 -10.65 20.06
C LYS A 88 -37.53 -9.47 19.33
N PHE A 89 -37.78 -8.37 20.03
CA PHE A 89 -38.32 -7.15 19.45
C PHE A 89 -37.40 -6.61 18.36
N ILE A 90 -36.13 -6.39 18.67
CA ILE A 90 -35.14 -5.84 17.73
C ILE A 90 -35.03 -6.72 16.48
N LYS A 91 -34.98 -8.05 16.64
CA LYS A 91 -34.95 -8.98 15.50
C LYS A 91 -36.18 -8.87 14.60
N GLY A 92 -37.34 -8.50 15.15
CA GLY A 92 -38.59 -8.28 14.41
C GLY A 92 -38.77 -6.87 13.84
N THR A 93 -37.85 -5.94 14.11
CA THR A 93 -37.96 -4.53 13.68
C THR A 93 -37.32 -4.26 12.32
N SER A 94 -37.62 -3.08 11.76
CA SER A 94 -37.09 -2.68 10.46
C SER A 94 -35.57 -2.56 10.46
N THR A 95 -34.96 -2.77 9.30
CA THR A 95 -33.52 -2.62 9.10
C THR A 95 -33.06 -1.20 9.44
N GLU A 96 -33.85 -0.17 9.15
CA GLU A 96 -33.48 1.21 9.47
C GLU A 96 -33.34 1.45 10.97
N LEU A 97 -34.26 0.92 11.78
CA LEU A 97 -34.17 1.05 13.23
C LEU A 97 -32.91 0.35 13.76
N ARG A 98 -32.66 -0.89 13.33
CA ARG A 98 -31.46 -1.61 13.76
C ARG A 98 -30.16 -0.93 13.33
N LEU A 99 -30.12 -0.37 12.12
CA LEU A 99 -28.98 0.41 11.65
C LEU A 99 -28.77 1.68 12.47
N PHE A 100 -29.83 2.36 12.87
CA PHE A 100 -29.74 3.51 13.76
C PHE A 100 -29.10 3.13 15.10
N LEU A 101 -29.51 2.00 15.71
CA LEU A 101 -28.93 1.52 16.96
C LEU A 101 -27.44 1.19 16.81
N TRP A 102 -27.06 0.48 15.75
CA TRP A 102 -25.65 0.18 15.45
C TRP A 102 -24.82 1.44 15.18
N SER A 103 -25.37 2.43 14.46
CA SER A 103 -24.70 3.71 14.24
C SER A 103 -24.48 4.45 15.55
N ARG A 104 -25.50 4.53 16.41
CA ARG A 104 -25.37 5.18 17.74
C ARG A 104 -24.30 4.52 18.60
N LEU A 105 -24.26 3.18 18.65
CA LEU A 105 -23.21 2.45 19.38
C LEU A 105 -21.83 2.69 18.78
N SER A 106 -21.71 2.65 17.45
CA SER A 106 -20.47 2.94 16.74
C SER A 106 -19.96 4.35 17.00
N ASP A 107 -20.85 5.35 16.99
CA ASP A 107 -20.50 6.75 17.22
C ASP A 107 -20.05 6.96 18.67
N ALA A 108 -20.72 6.31 19.64
CA ALA A 108 -20.30 6.35 21.05
C ALA A 108 -18.90 5.75 21.27
N TYR A 109 -18.56 4.62 20.63
CA TYR A 109 -17.18 4.11 20.64
C TYR A 109 -16.19 5.06 19.99
N GLY A 110 -16.59 5.73 18.90
CA GLY A 110 -15.78 6.77 18.26
C GLY A 110 -15.49 7.95 19.19
N SER A 111 -16.49 8.39 19.96
CA SER A 111 -16.36 9.49 20.94
C SER A 111 -15.37 9.18 22.07
N ILE A 112 -15.23 7.90 22.46
CA ILE A 112 -14.21 7.46 23.43
C ILE A 112 -12.92 6.93 22.77
N GLN A 113 -12.74 7.17 21.46
CA GLN A 113 -11.57 6.79 20.67
C GLN A 113 -11.29 5.27 20.64
N TYR A 114 -12.33 4.44 20.75
CA TYR A 114 -12.19 2.99 20.69
C TYR A 114 -12.43 2.46 19.27
N ALA A 115 -11.46 2.71 18.38
CA ALA A 115 -11.57 2.45 16.94
C ALA A 115 -11.87 0.98 16.58
N THR A 116 -11.35 0.01 17.34
CA THR A 116 -11.56 -1.42 17.06
C THR A 116 -13.00 -1.86 17.33
N LYS A 117 -13.63 -1.37 18.40
CA LYS A 117 -15.07 -1.56 18.68
C LYS A 117 -15.95 -0.80 17.69
N GLN A 118 -15.55 0.41 17.30
CA GLN A 118 -16.21 1.16 16.24
C GLN A 118 -16.22 0.35 14.93
N PHE A 119 -15.08 -0.18 14.52
CA PHE A 119 -14.95 -1.04 13.34
C PHE A 119 -15.80 -2.31 13.46
N SER A 120 -15.74 -3.01 14.60
CA SER A 120 -16.59 -4.17 14.88
C SER A 120 -18.09 -3.86 14.71
N CYS A 121 -18.56 -2.68 15.13
CA CYS A 121 -19.96 -2.27 14.94
C CYS A 121 -20.31 -2.12 13.45
N GLN A 122 -19.39 -1.57 12.64
CA GLN A 122 -19.58 -1.46 11.19
C GLN A 122 -19.68 -2.82 10.52
N LEU A 123 -18.82 -3.78 10.91
CA LEU A 123 -18.87 -5.15 10.39
C LEU A 123 -20.19 -5.85 10.73
N ARG A 124 -20.62 -5.78 11.99
CA ARG A 124 -21.91 -6.34 12.44
C ARG A 124 -23.10 -5.71 11.72
N ALA A 125 -23.07 -4.41 11.47
CA ALA A 125 -24.11 -3.74 10.70
C ALA A 125 -24.14 -4.23 9.25
N ILE A 126 -22.99 -4.47 8.61
CA ILE A 126 -22.91 -5.05 7.26
C ILE A 126 -23.49 -6.47 7.25
N GLU A 127 -23.06 -7.33 8.17
CA GLU A 127 -23.56 -8.71 8.32
C GLU A 127 -25.09 -8.73 8.44
N MET A 128 -25.61 -7.84 9.28
CA MET A 128 -27.04 -7.71 9.53
C MET A 128 -27.82 -7.31 8.27
N VAL A 129 -27.37 -6.27 7.55
CA VAL A 129 -28.10 -5.82 6.34
C VAL A 129 -28.01 -6.87 5.22
N VAL A 130 -26.88 -7.55 5.08
CA VAL A 130 -26.75 -8.64 4.10
C VAL A 130 -27.70 -9.79 4.44
N ALA A 131 -27.80 -10.16 5.71
CA ALA A 131 -28.75 -11.19 6.16
C ALA A 131 -30.22 -10.79 5.89
N ASP A 132 -30.54 -9.49 5.99
CA ASP A 132 -31.89 -9.00 5.75
C ASP A 132 -32.36 -9.16 4.30
N PHE A 133 -31.47 -9.25 3.30
CA PHE A 133 -31.85 -9.53 1.91
C PHE A 133 -32.51 -10.90 1.74
N GLU A 134 -32.18 -11.86 2.60
CA GLU A 134 -32.74 -13.22 2.62
C GLU A 134 -33.79 -13.37 3.73
N GLY A 135 -34.06 -12.30 4.49
CA GLY A 135 -34.93 -12.33 5.66
C GLY A 135 -36.41 -12.32 5.33
N ASP A 136 -37.21 -12.90 6.23
CA ASP A 136 -38.68 -12.90 6.16
C ASP A 136 -39.29 -11.51 6.00
N LEU A 137 -38.70 -10.50 6.67
CA LEU A 137 -39.14 -9.11 6.58
C LEU A 137 -39.00 -8.57 5.14
N TYR A 138 -37.99 -8.99 4.39
CA TYR A 138 -37.81 -8.61 2.99
C TYR A 138 -38.69 -9.46 2.05
N LEU A 139 -38.64 -10.79 2.19
CA LEU A 139 -39.31 -11.72 1.28
C LEU A 139 -40.84 -11.62 1.30
N LYS A 140 -41.44 -11.25 2.44
CA LYS A 140 -42.89 -11.08 2.58
C LYS A 140 -43.42 -9.74 2.05
N ASN A 141 -42.55 -8.79 1.70
CA ASN A 141 -43.00 -7.54 1.10
C ASN A 141 -43.65 -7.79 -0.29
N PRO A 142 -44.61 -6.97 -0.73
CA PRO A 142 -45.12 -7.02 -2.11
C PRO A 142 -44.03 -6.78 -3.16
N ASN A 143 -44.14 -7.42 -4.33
CA ASN A 143 -43.15 -7.33 -5.41
C ASN A 143 -42.85 -5.89 -5.85
N ASP A 144 -43.83 -4.99 -5.80
CA ASP A 144 -43.66 -3.59 -6.22
C ASP A 144 -42.85 -2.76 -5.21
N THR A 145 -42.81 -3.19 -3.94
CA THR A 145 -42.11 -2.48 -2.85
C THR A 145 -40.70 -3.00 -2.59
N ARG A 146 -40.43 -4.28 -2.92
CA ARG A 146 -39.11 -4.92 -2.72
C ARG A 146 -37.96 -4.21 -3.44
N PRO A 147 -38.09 -3.70 -4.69
CA PRO A 147 -37.01 -2.98 -5.35
C PRO A 147 -36.61 -1.70 -4.59
N VAL A 148 -37.58 -0.95 -4.08
CA VAL A 148 -37.32 0.27 -3.31
C VAL A 148 -36.60 -0.04 -2.01
N LEU A 149 -37.03 -1.10 -1.31
CA LEU A 149 -36.40 -1.56 -0.07
C LEU A 149 -34.95 -2.05 -0.34
N LEU A 150 -34.75 -2.84 -1.39
CA LEU A 150 -33.43 -3.30 -1.85
C LEU A 150 -32.49 -2.11 -2.08
N LEU A 151 -32.94 -1.10 -2.83
CA LEU A 151 -32.12 0.09 -3.12
C LEU A 151 -31.77 0.89 -1.86
N ARG A 152 -32.69 0.99 -0.89
CA ARG A 152 -32.44 1.65 0.39
C ARG A 152 -31.41 0.88 1.23
N MET A 153 -31.51 -0.44 1.27
CA MET A 153 -30.54 -1.29 1.96
C MET A 153 -29.16 -1.25 1.28
N MET A 154 -29.11 -1.26 -0.06
CA MET A 154 -27.86 -1.09 -0.82
C MET A 154 -27.21 0.26 -0.56
N LYS A 155 -27.99 1.34 -0.47
CA LYS A 155 -27.48 2.67 -0.08
C LYS A 155 -26.86 2.64 1.31
N SER A 156 -27.56 2.02 2.27
CA SER A 156 -27.07 1.92 3.65
C SER A 156 -25.78 1.09 3.73
N LEU A 157 -25.72 -0.02 3.00
CA LEU A 157 -24.50 -0.84 2.87
C LEU A 157 -23.34 -0.05 2.29
N ASP A 158 -23.59 0.80 1.30
CA ASP A 158 -22.54 1.62 0.72
C ASP A 158 -21.88 2.55 1.77
N GLU A 159 -22.69 3.21 2.58
CA GLU A 159 -22.22 4.08 3.66
C GLU A 159 -21.42 3.30 4.71
N LEU A 160 -21.89 2.10 5.09
CA LEU A 160 -21.19 1.20 6.02
C LEU A 160 -19.85 0.71 5.43
N LEU A 161 -19.82 0.32 4.16
CA LEU A 161 -18.61 -0.13 3.48
C LEU A 161 -17.55 0.97 3.41
N ILE A 162 -17.95 2.22 3.16
CA ILE A 162 -17.04 3.36 3.18
C ILE A 162 -16.40 3.53 4.56
N ARG A 163 -17.21 3.50 5.64
CA ARG A 163 -16.71 3.66 7.01
C ARG A 163 -15.82 2.49 7.43
N ALA A 164 -16.28 1.26 7.21
CA ALA A 164 -15.54 0.04 7.55
C ALA A 164 -14.19 -0.03 6.81
N LEU A 165 -14.19 0.21 5.50
CA LEU A 165 -12.97 0.17 4.71
C LEU A 165 -12.00 1.30 5.10
N SER A 166 -12.52 2.50 5.41
CA SER A 166 -11.68 3.59 5.92
C SER A 166 -10.98 3.20 7.22
N LEU A 167 -11.68 2.58 8.18
CA LEU A 167 -11.07 2.11 9.42
C LEU A 167 -10.06 0.99 9.14
N ALA A 168 -10.42 -0.01 8.32
CA ALA A 168 -9.54 -1.14 8.00
C ALA A 168 -8.22 -0.73 7.31
N LEU A 169 -8.22 0.34 6.50
CA LEU A 169 -7.02 0.79 5.78
C LEU A 169 -6.15 1.77 6.57
N ASN A 170 -6.72 2.51 7.53
CA ASN A 170 -6.02 3.56 8.26
C ASN A 170 -5.65 3.16 9.70
N GLU A 171 -6.41 2.27 10.34
CA GLU A 171 -6.18 1.81 11.71
C GLU A 171 -5.50 0.43 11.72
N GLN A 172 -4.24 0.38 12.14
CA GLN A 172 -3.45 -0.86 12.13
C GLN A 172 -4.02 -1.94 13.08
N SER A 173 -4.65 -1.51 14.18
CA SER A 173 -5.23 -2.36 15.20
C SER A 173 -6.70 -2.71 14.95
N ALA A 174 -7.30 -2.31 13.82
CA ALA A 174 -8.74 -2.46 13.57
C ALA A 174 -9.27 -3.87 13.86
N TYR A 175 -8.46 -4.90 13.58
CA TYR A 175 -8.82 -6.30 13.72
C TYR A 175 -8.44 -6.94 15.08
N ASP A 176 -7.81 -6.22 16.02
CA ASP A 176 -7.25 -6.79 17.26
C ASP A 176 -8.26 -7.52 18.14
N ILE A 177 -9.54 -7.10 18.11
CA ILE A 177 -10.62 -7.70 18.90
C ILE A 177 -11.59 -8.56 18.07
N VAL A 178 -11.34 -8.69 16.77
CA VAL A 178 -12.21 -9.42 15.84
C VAL A 178 -11.76 -10.88 15.84
N ASP A 179 -12.54 -11.73 16.49
CA ASP A 179 -12.26 -13.16 16.59
C ASP A 179 -12.54 -13.91 15.27
N GLU A 180 -12.13 -15.18 15.22
CA GLU A 180 -12.30 -16.03 14.04
C GLU A 180 -13.77 -16.20 13.62
N VAL A 181 -14.69 -16.27 14.59
CA VAL A 181 -16.13 -16.41 14.32
C VAL A 181 -16.66 -15.15 13.63
N HIS A 182 -16.27 -13.98 14.12
CA HIS A 182 -16.63 -12.70 13.54
C HIS A 182 -15.99 -12.53 12.16
N LEU A 183 -14.69 -12.86 11.98
CA LEU A 183 -14.04 -12.84 10.67
C LEU A 183 -14.78 -13.72 9.65
N LYS A 184 -15.16 -14.94 10.01
CA LYS A 184 -15.92 -15.86 9.13
C LYS A 184 -17.30 -15.32 8.80
N ALA A 185 -18.03 -14.77 9.78
CA ALA A 185 -19.34 -14.17 9.56
C ALA A 185 -19.28 -12.99 8.59
N THR A 186 -18.32 -12.07 8.80
CA THR A 186 -18.10 -10.91 7.94
C THR A 186 -17.66 -11.34 6.54
N ALA A 187 -16.71 -12.28 6.44
CA ALA A 187 -16.25 -12.80 5.14
C ALA A 187 -17.39 -13.46 4.36
N ALA A 188 -18.28 -14.21 5.03
CA ALA A 188 -19.44 -14.82 4.39
C ALA A 188 -20.45 -13.76 3.92
N ALA A 189 -20.71 -12.73 4.72
CA ALA A 189 -21.61 -11.63 4.35
C ALA A 189 -21.08 -10.85 3.13
N LEU A 190 -19.79 -10.51 3.11
CA LEU A 190 -19.16 -9.80 2.01
C LEU A 190 -19.09 -10.65 0.72
N ALA A 191 -18.88 -11.96 0.84
CA ALA A 191 -18.96 -12.89 -0.28
C ALA A 191 -20.37 -12.94 -0.87
N LYS A 192 -21.41 -13.07 -0.03
CA LYS A 192 -22.82 -13.00 -0.47
C LYS A 192 -23.15 -11.68 -1.16
N LEU A 193 -22.72 -10.56 -0.59
CA LEU A 193 -22.92 -9.24 -1.19
C LEU A 193 -22.22 -9.14 -2.56
N SER A 194 -21.02 -9.71 -2.68
CA SER A 194 -20.31 -9.79 -3.97
C SER A 194 -21.07 -10.62 -5.00
N CYS A 195 -21.67 -11.75 -4.61
CA CYS A 195 -22.52 -12.54 -5.50
C CYS A 195 -23.75 -11.75 -5.97
N MET A 196 -24.40 -10.99 -5.09
CA MET A 196 -25.54 -10.14 -5.45
C MET A 196 -25.14 -9.04 -6.43
N LEU A 197 -24.03 -8.35 -6.15
CA LEU A 197 -23.52 -7.28 -7.00
C LEU A 197 -23.03 -7.80 -8.36
N HIS A 198 -22.56 -9.05 -8.44
CA HIS A 198 -22.14 -9.68 -9.69
C HIS A 198 -23.25 -9.75 -10.75
N VAL A 199 -24.53 -9.76 -10.34
CA VAL A 199 -25.67 -9.69 -11.27
C VAL A 199 -25.60 -8.41 -12.11
N SER A 200 -25.18 -7.29 -11.50
CA SER A 200 -25.01 -6.03 -12.23
C SER A 200 -23.90 -6.09 -13.27
N ALA A 201 -22.76 -6.72 -12.94
CA ALA A 201 -21.67 -6.93 -13.89
C ALA A 201 -22.10 -7.84 -15.06
N SER A 202 -22.89 -8.87 -14.78
CA SER A 202 -23.45 -9.77 -15.79
C SER A 202 -24.37 -9.02 -16.75
N LEU A 203 -25.24 -8.15 -16.23
CA LEU A 203 -26.10 -7.29 -17.05
C LEU A 203 -25.28 -6.33 -17.94
N GLU A 204 -24.20 -5.72 -17.42
CA GLU A 204 -23.32 -4.89 -18.26
C GLU A 204 -22.64 -5.69 -19.36
N ASP A 205 -22.23 -6.91 -19.06
CA ASP A 205 -21.59 -7.80 -20.04
C ASP A 205 -22.58 -8.17 -21.16
N GLU A 206 -23.84 -8.52 -20.82
CA GLU A 206 -24.92 -8.78 -21.79
C GLU A 206 -25.23 -7.57 -22.67
N ILE A 207 -25.30 -6.37 -22.09
CA ILE A 207 -25.52 -5.13 -22.84
C ILE A 207 -24.35 -4.86 -23.78
N ARG A 208 -23.10 -5.05 -23.31
CA ARG A 208 -21.89 -4.79 -24.09
C ARG A 208 -21.79 -5.69 -25.32
N ILE A 209 -22.23 -6.94 -25.23
CA ILE A 209 -22.23 -7.89 -26.36
C ILE A 209 -23.52 -7.83 -27.20
N GLY A 210 -24.47 -6.96 -26.84
CA GLY A 210 -25.72 -6.76 -27.58
C GLY A 210 -26.79 -7.84 -27.36
N MET A 211 -26.66 -8.68 -26.33
CA MET A 211 -27.68 -9.65 -25.95
C MET A 211 -28.91 -8.99 -25.34
N THR A 212 -28.70 -7.93 -24.55
CA THR A 212 -29.77 -7.18 -23.86
C THR A 212 -29.68 -5.70 -24.26
N GLN A 213 -30.82 -5.05 -24.50
CA GLN A 213 -30.84 -3.61 -24.78
C GLN A 213 -30.70 -2.80 -23.49
N ALA A 214 -29.91 -1.74 -23.53
CA ALA A 214 -29.80 -0.80 -22.42
C ALA A 214 -31.13 -0.06 -22.19
N PRO A 215 -31.50 0.26 -20.94
CA PRO A 215 -32.72 1.01 -20.63
C PRO A 215 -32.76 2.39 -21.29
N SER A 216 -33.98 2.87 -21.60
CA SER A 216 -34.25 4.22 -22.09
C SER A 216 -33.97 5.26 -20.99
N GLY A 217 -32.78 5.85 -21.01
CA GLY A 217 -32.33 6.80 -19.97
C GLY A 217 -30.84 6.66 -19.66
N GLY A 218 -30.00 6.65 -20.69
CA GLY A 218 -28.61 6.21 -20.61
C GLY A 218 -27.79 6.85 -19.49
N SER A 219 -27.93 8.15 -19.22
CA SER A 219 -27.15 8.82 -18.17
C SER A 219 -27.50 8.36 -16.75
N VAL A 220 -28.78 8.22 -16.42
CA VAL A 220 -29.25 7.76 -15.10
C VAL A 220 -28.86 6.30 -14.88
N PHE A 221 -29.04 5.47 -15.90
CA PHE A 221 -28.62 4.07 -15.87
C PHE A 221 -27.10 3.96 -15.66
N GLN A 222 -26.29 4.71 -16.39
CA GLN A 222 -24.83 4.69 -16.23
C GLN A 222 -24.38 5.17 -14.83
N ALA A 223 -25.03 6.20 -14.28
CA ALA A 223 -24.75 6.66 -12.92
C ALA A 223 -25.09 5.58 -11.87
N PHE A 224 -26.22 4.89 -12.02
CA PHE A 224 -26.61 3.78 -11.16
C PHE A 224 -25.63 2.61 -11.27
N MET A 225 -25.28 2.19 -12.47
CA MET A 225 -24.29 1.13 -12.70
C MET A 225 -22.91 1.49 -12.16
N ASN A 226 -22.49 2.75 -12.29
CA ASN A 226 -21.26 3.23 -11.66
C ASN A 226 -21.34 3.09 -10.14
N LYS A 227 -22.48 3.41 -9.52
CA LYS A 227 -22.66 3.26 -8.07
C LYS A 227 -22.54 1.80 -7.63
N LEU A 228 -23.14 0.86 -8.37
CA LEU A 228 -23.00 -0.57 -8.09
C LEU A 228 -21.55 -1.05 -8.23
N ARG A 229 -20.82 -0.58 -9.26
CA ARG A 229 -19.39 -0.86 -9.43
C ARG A 229 -18.57 -0.35 -8.26
N GLU A 230 -18.84 0.85 -7.77
CA GLU A 230 -18.16 1.38 -6.60
C GLU A 230 -18.39 0.52 -5.35
N ILE A 231 -19.63 0.08 -5.09
CA ILE A 231 -19.97 -0.82 -3.98
C ILE A 231 -19.23 -2.15 -4.14
N GLN A 232 -19.21 -2.72 -5.35
CA GLN A 232 -18.50 -3.97 -5.64
C GLN A 232 -17.00 -3.85 -5.35
N VAL A 233 -16.38 -2.74 -5.77
CA VAL A 233 -14.95 -2.50 -5.52
C VAL A 233 -14.66 -2.35 -4.03
N ARG A 234 -15.47 -1.60 -3.28
CA ARG A 234 -15.31 -1.46 -1.82
C ARG A 234 -15.51 -2.80 -1.10
N THR A 235 -16.49 -3.60 -1.55
CA THR A 235 -16.76 -4.94 -1.02
C THR A 235 -15.55 -5.85 -1.21
N TRP A 236 -14.96 -5.90 -2.41
CA TRP A 236 -13.73 -6.64 -2.66
C TRP A 236 -12.55 -6.18 -1.81
N CYS A 237 -12.40 -4.86 -1.64
CA CYS A 237 -11.33 -4.32 -0.81
C CYS A 237 -11.49 -4.73 0.66
N LEU A 238 -12.70 -4.60 1.21
CA LEU A 238 -12.96 -4.99 2.60
C LEU A 238 -12.82 -6.52 2.78
N GLN A 239 -13.34 -7.31 1.83
CA GLN A 239 -13.19 -8.77 1.81
C GLN A 239 -11.71 -9.18 1.86
N TYR A 240 -10.84 -8.54 1.06
CA TYR A 240 -9.40 -8.77 1.11
C TYR A 240 -8.84 -8.49 2.49
N THR A 241 -9.20 -7.36 3.11
CA THR A 241 -8.68 -7.03 4.45
C THR A 241 -9.08 -8.04 5.52
N VAL A 242 -10.31 -8.57 5.44
CA VAL A 242 -10.80 -9.63 6.36
C VAL A 242 -10.08 -10.95 6.11
N LEU A 243 -10.01 -11.39 4.85
CA LEU A 243 -9.35 -12.65 4.48
C LEU A 243 -7.85 -12.62 4.79
N LYS A 244 -7.19 -11.48 4.61
CA LYS A 244 -5.78 -11.30 4.94
C LYS A 244 -5.50 -11.67 6.39
N ILE A 245 -6.33 -11.21 7.32
CA ILE A 245 -6.16 -11.55 8.74
C ILE A 245 -6.35 -13.04 8.97
N GLY A 246 -7.39 -13.65 8.39
CA GLY A 246 -7.61 -15.09 8.50
C GLY A 246 -6.45 -15.92 7.93
N ILE A 247 -5.96 -15.58 6.73
CA ILE A 247 -4.84 -16.27 6.08
C ILE A 247 -3.56 -16.18 6.94
N ILE A 248 -3.25 -15.01 7.49
CA ILE A 248 -2.08 -14.81 8.36
C ILE A 248 -2.21 -15.58 9.68
N GLN A 249 -3.43 -15.76 10.20
CA GLN A 249 -3.68 -16.56 11.42
C GLN A 249 -3.55 -18.08 11.18
N HIS A 250 -3.69 -18.53 9.93
CA HIS A 250 -3.69 -19.95 9.55
C HIS A 250 -2.53 -20.31 8.60
N THR A 251 -1.29 -20.00 9.01
CA THR A 251 -0.08 -20.31 8.23
C THR A 251 0.18 -21.81 8.04
N ASP A 252 -0.46 -22.66 8.83
CA ASP A 252 -0.48 -24.12 8.66
C ASP A 252 -1.23 -24.54 7.38
N VAL A 253 -2.31 -23.84 7.04
CA VAL A 253 -3.08 -24.04 5.81
C VAL A 253 -2.50 -23.23 4.65
N PHE A 254 -1.96 -22.04 4.94
CA PHE A 254 -1.37 -21.11 3.96
C PHE A 254 0.14 -20.94 4.19
N PRO A 255 0.97 -21.95 3.89
CA PRO A 255 2.42 -21.87 4.10
C PRO A 255 3.09 -20.82 3.22
N LYS A 256 2.45 -20.46 2.08
CA LYS A 256 2.89 -19.40 1.15
C LYS A 256 1.92 -18.21 1.16
N TYR A 257 1.48 -17.80 2.35
CA TYR A 257 0.46 -16.76 2.52
C TYR A 257 0.71 -15.48 1.70
N GLU A 258 1.97 -15.05 1.49
CA GLU A 258 2.25 -13.85 0.68
C GLU A 258 1.91 -14.04 -0.80
N SER A 259 2.20 -15.22 -1.36
CA SER A 259 1.81 -15.59 -2.72
C SER A 259 0.29 -15.71 -2.82
N ASP A 260 -0.35 -16.38 -1.87
CA ASP A 260 -1.81 -16.57 -1.84
C ASP A 260 -2.55 -15.20 -1.81
N LEU A 261 -2.04 -14.24 -1.03
CA LEU A 261 -2.58 -12.88 -0.98
C LEU A 261 -2.39 -12.12 -2.30
N ALA A 262 -1.22 -12.24 -2.93
CA ALA A 262 -0.93 -11.61 -4.20
C ALA A 262 -1.81 -12.18 -5.33
N GLU A 263 -1.95 -13.51 -5.38
CA GLU A 263 -2.83 -14.21 -6.33
C GLU A 263 -4.29 -13.82 -6.14
N TYR A 264 -4.76 -13.70 -4.90
CA TYR A 264 -6.12 -13.25 -4.63
C TYR A 264 -6.37 -11.81 -5.10
N LEU A 265 -5.44 -10.89 -4.83
CA LEU A 265 -5.51 -9.52 -5.36
C LEU A 265 -5.49 -9.50 -6.90
N ALA A 266 -4.65 -10.34 -7.52
CA ALA A 266 -4.59 -10.48 -8.97
C ALA A 266 -5.90 -11.03 -9.55
N ALA A 267 -6.52 -12.02 -8.90
CA ALA A 267 -7.81 -12.57 -9.30
C ALA A 267 -8.91 -11.50 -9.25
N ILE A 268 -8.97 -10.70 -8.18
CA ILE A 268 -9.89 -9.56 -8.11
C ILE A 268 -9.61 -8.58 -9.26
N HIS A 269 -8.34 -8.27 -9.52
CA HIS A 269 -7.98 -7.35 -10.59
C HIS A 269 -8.40 -7.88 -11.97
N ASN A 270 -8.22 -9.17 -12.25
CA ASN A 270 -8.62 -9.82 -13.50
C ASN A 270 -10.14 -9.82 -13.71
N VAL A 271 -10.93 -9.74 -12.63
CA VAL A 271 -12.39 -9.59 -12.72
C VAL A 271 -12.79 -8.12 -13.00
N LEU A 272 -12.11 -7.16 -12.36
CA LEU A 272 -12.45 -5.73 -12.44
C LEU A 272 -11.88 -5.04 -13.68
N GLY A 273 -10.67 -5.41 -14.09
CA GLY A 273 -9.86 -4.76 -15.11
C GLY A 273 -10.50 -4.78 -16.50
N PRO A 274 -10.84 -5.95 -17.06
CA PRO A 274 -11.53 -6.05 -18.36
C PRO A 274 -12.88 -5.30 -18.40
N ARG A 275 -13.53 -5.16 -17.24
CA ARG A 275 -14.79 -4.38 -17.08
C ARG A 275 -14.54 -2.89 -16.82
N LYS A 276 -13.29 -2.42 -16.94
CA LYS A 276 -12.86 -1.04 -16.70
C LYS A 276 -13.29 -0.49 -15.33
N SER A 277 -13.38 -1.38 -14.35
CA SER A 277 -13.97 -1.11 -13.03
C SER A 277 -12.92 -0.97 -11.92
N CYS A 278 -11.67 -1.36 -12.15
CA CYS A 278 -10.59 -1.20 -11.16
C CYS A 278 -10.30 0.28 -10.81
N LYS A 279 -10.71 1.23 -11.66
CA LYS A 279 -10.68 2.68 -11.39
C LYS A 279 -11.83 3.20 -10.52
N ALA A 280 -12.89 2.42 -10.33
CA ALA A 280 -14.06 2.86 -9.58
C ALA A 280 -13.71 3.19 -8.12
N SER A 281 -14.53 4.04 -7.49
CA SER A 281 -14.30 4.54 -6.13
C SER A 281 -12.91 5.17 -5.96
N ASN A 282 -12.53 6.07 -6.88
CA ASN A 282 -11.27 6.82 -6.85
C ASN A 282 -10.02 5.93 -6.82
N LYS A 283 -10.04 4.82 -7.58
CA LYS A 283 -8.98 3.82 -7.66
C LYS A 283 -8.58 3.21 -6.30
N ILE A 284 -9.50 3.16 -5.34
CA ILE A 284 -9.19 2.67 -3.97
C ILE A 284 -8.58 1.26 -3.99
N PHE A 285 -9.08 0.38 -4.85
CA PHE A 285 -8.55 -0.97 -5.02
C PHE A 285 -7.10 -0.96 -5.50
N LEU A 286 -6.81 -0.23 -6.58
CA LEU A 286 -5.46 -0.14 -7.14
C LEU A 286 -4.47 0.47 -6.13
N LYS A 287 -4.89 1.49 -5.38
CA LYS A 287 -4.08 2.13 -4.33
C LYS A 287 -3.79 1.15 -3.19
N MET A 288 -4.78 0.39 -2.76
CA MET A 288 -4.64 -0.65 -1.74
C MET A 288 -3.74 -1.80 -2.22
N MET A 289 -4.01 -2.35 -3.41
CA MET A 289 -3.22 -3.43 -4.02
C MET A 289 -1.75 -3.03 -4.18
N ARG A 290 -1.44 -1.80 -4.63
CA ARG A 290 -0.07 -1.28 -4.70
C ARG A 290 0.61 -1.31 -3.32
N MET A 291 -0.05 -0.77 -2.29
CA MET A 291 0.53 -0.73 -0.95
C MET A 291 0.76 -2.13 -0.37
N GLU A 292 -0.12 -3.07 -0.67
CA GLU A 292 -0.02 -4.44 -0.20
C GLU A 292 1.08 -5.22 -0.93
N LEU A 293 1.13 -5.18 -2.26
CA LEU A 293 2.19 -5.81 -3.05
C LEU A 293 3.60 -5.30 -2.69
N LEU A 294 3.72 -4.04 -2.25
CA LEU A 294 5.00 -3.49 -1.78
C LEU A 294 5.42 -4.00 -0.39
N LYS A 295 4.49 -4.51 0.43
CA LYS A 295 4.78 -5.10 1.75
C LYS A 295 5.17 -6.57 1.63
N LEU A 296 4.63 -7.27 0.64
CA LEU A 296 4.88 -8.69 0.39
C LEU A 296 6.27 -8.86 -0.25
N LYS A 297 7.12 -9.70 0.35
CA LYS A 297 8.54 -9.81 -0.02
C LYS A 297 8.84 -11.08 -0.81
N ASN A 298 8.14 -12.16 -0.49
CA ASN A 298 8.35 -13.50 -0.97
C ASN A 298 7.30 -13.85 -2.05
N ILE A 299 7.26 -13.07 -3.12
CA ILE A 299 6.40 -13.31 -4.28
C ILE A 299 7.28 -13.53 -5.51
N ASP A 300 7.04 -14.66 -6.19
CA ASP A 300 7.61 -14.96 -7.49
C ASP A 300 6.94 -14.09 -8.57
N ASN A 301 7.72 -13.61 -9.55
CA ASN A 301 7.24 -12.77 -10.65
C ASN A 301 6.41 -11.55 -10.19
N TRP A 302 6.82 -10.91 -9.08
CA TRP A 302 6.11 -9.76 -8.51
C TRP A 302 5.92 -8.62 -9.52
N GLU A 303 6.79 -8.54 -10.54
CA GLU A 303 6.74 -7.58 -11.64
C GLU A 303 5.44 -7.68 -12.47
N ASP A 304 4.85 -8.87 -12.62
CA ASP A 304 3.59 -9.04 -13.34
C ASP A 304 2.44 -8.40 -12.55
N TYR A 305 2.37 -8.67 -11.25
CA TYR A 305 1.34 -8.11 -10.38
C TYR A 305 1.48 -6.60 -10.21
N LEU A 306 2.68 -6.13 -9.85
CA LEU A 306 2.91 -4.70 -9.60
C LEU A 306 2.93 -3.91 -10.90
N GLY A 307 3.45 -4.47 -12.00
CA GLY A 307 3.52 -3.84 -13.30
C GLY A 307 2.14 -3.45 -13.82
N GLN A 308 1.17 -4.36 -13.78
CA GLN A 308 -0.21 -4.06 -14.16
C GLN A 308 -0.82 -2.94 -13.29
N VAL A 309 -0.60 -2.97 -11.97
CA VAL A 309 -1.11 -1.94 -11.05
C VAL A 309 -0.49 -0.57 -11.31
N LEU A 310 0.83 -0.51 -11.57
CA LEU A 310 1.52 0.74 -11.89
C LEU A 310 1.09 1.31 -13.24
N TYR A 311 0.77 0.45 -14.21
CA TYR A 311 0.19 0.87 -15.47
C TYR A 311 -1.19 1.48 -15.27
N ASP A 312 -2.08 0.83 -14.53
CA ASP A 312 -3.44 1.34 -14.27
C ASP A 312 -3.47 2.59 -13.37
N LEU A 313 -2.53 2.71 -12.44
CA LEU A 313 -2.42 3.90 -11.60
C LEU A 313 -1.79 5.08 -12.32
N HIS A 314 -0.65 4.88 -12.98
CA HIS A 314 0.28 5.93 -13.37
C HIS A 314 0.74 5.86 -14.84
N GLY A 315 0.26 4.88 -15.61
CA GLY A 315 0.71 4.63 -16.99
C GLY A 315 2.16 4.18 -17.08
N LEU A 316 2.74 3.66 -15.99
CA LEU A 316 4.12 3.17 -15.97
C LEU A 316 4.17 1.74 -16.48
N LYS A 317 5.12 1.47 -17.38
CA LYS A 317 5.36 0.13 -17.91
C LYS A 317 6.74 -0.35 -17.50
N LEU A 318 6.79 -1.54 -16.92
CA LEU A 318 8.06 -2.13 -16.49
C LEU A 318 8.78 -2.80 -17.66
N GLY A 319 8.06 -3.21 -18.71
CA GLY A 319 8.64 -3.88 -19.88
C GLY A 319 9.34 -5.20 -19.55
N VAL A 320 8.98 -5.81 -18.42
CA VAL A 320 9.50 -7.07 -17.87
C VAL A 320 8.34 -7.83 -17.23
N GLY A 321 8.46 -9.14 -17.13
CA GLY A 321 7.40 -10.04 -16.66
C GLY A 321 7.04 -11.09 -17.70
N ILE A 322 6.20 -12.03 -17.31
CA ILE A 322 5.68 -13.09 -18.20
C ILE A 322 4.56 -12.53 -19.08
N TRP A 323 3.79 -11.57 -18.54
CA TRP A 323 2.57 -11.07 -19.18
C TRP A 323 2.70 -9.62 -19.61
N GLU A 324 2.16 -9.30 -20.79
CA GLU A 324 2.00 -7.91 -21.21
C GLU A 324 0.90 -7.22 -20.39
N VAL A 325 1.11 -5.93 -20.10
CA VAL A 325 0.11 -5.12 -19.42
C VAL A 325 -1.13 -4.93 -20.29
N GLN A 326 -2.30 -5.07 -19.68
CA GLN A 326 -3.60 -4.90 -20.33
C GLN A 326 -4.15 -3.48 -20.11
N ASP A 327 -4.81 -2.91 -21.12
CA ASP A 327 -5.48 -1.62 -21.01
C ASP A 327 -6.87 -1.75 -20.37
N HIS A 328 -6.95 -1.44 -19.07
CA HIS A 328 -8.20 -1.37 -18.33
C HIS A 328 -8.91 0.00 -18.45
N GLY A 329 -8.41 0.93 -19.27
CA GLY A 329 -9.02 2.24 -19.48
C GLY A 329 -8.96 3.14 -18.24
N CYS A 330 -7.88 3.06 -17.47
CA CYS A 330 -7.62 3.85 -16.28
C CYS A 330 -6.87 5.15 -16.64
N PRO A 331 -7.45 6.34 -16.42
CA PRO A 331 -6.74 7.60 -16.66
C PRO A 331 -5.54 7.74 -15.72
N PRO A 332 -4.31 7.94 -16.20
CA PRO A 332 -3.12 8.00 -15.33
C PRO A 332 -3.22 9.13 -14.29
N GLU A 333 -2.92 8.80 -13.03
CA GLU A 333 -2.76 9.76 -11.94
C GLU A 333 -1.32 10.25 -11.88
N LYS A 334 -1.13 11.52 -11.51
CA LYS A 334 0.20 12.10 -11.31
C LYS A 334 0.97 11.32 -10.25
N LEU A 335 2.19 10.94 -10.58
CA LEU A 335 3.07 10.23 -9.66
C LEU A 335 3.58 11.18 -8.57
N GLU A 336 3.33 10.85 -7.30
CA GLU A 336 3.73 11.65 -6.15
C GLU A 336 5.12 11.23 -5.61
N ARG A 337 5.96 12.21 -5.26
CA ARG A 337 7.33 11.99 -4.75
C ARG A 337 7.42 10.89 -3.67
N ARG A 338 6.54 10.92 -2.67
CA ARG A 338 6.53 9.94 -1.57
C ARG A 338 6.29 8.51 -2.08
N ASN A 339 5.32 8.35 -2.96
CA ASN A 339 4.99 7.05 -3.55
C ASN A 339 6.10 6.56 -4.49
N THR A 340 6.74 7.46 -5.24
CA THR A 340 7.87 7.11 -6.12
C THR A 340 9.07 6.60 -5.35
N ILE A 341 9.41 7.24 -4.22
CA ILE A 341 10.56 6.81 -3.40
C ILE A 341 10.37 5.37 -2.90
N GLN A 342 9.14 4.97 -2.55
CA GLN A 342 8.84 3.60 -2.12
C GLN A 342 9.01 2.55 -3.25
N LEU A 343 8.93 2.97 -4.51
CA LEU A 343 9.10 2.08 -5.67
C LEU A 343 10.56 1.93 -6.10
N ALA A 344 11.44 2.86 -5.70
CA ALA A 344 12.79 2.97 -6.23
C ALA A 344 13.63 1.70 -6.06
N ASP A 345 13.49 1.00 -4.92
CA ASP A 345 14.21 -0.25 -4.65
C ASP A 345 13.86 -1.33 -5.68
N LYS A 346 12.57 -1.69 -5.76
CA LYS A 346 12.04 -2.68 -6.70
C LYS A 346 12.43 -2.38 -8.15
N ILE A 347 12.34 -1.12 -8.57
CA ILE A 347 12.70 -0.69 -9.93
C ILE A 347 14.21 -0.77 -10.16
N THR A 348 15.03 -0.43 -9.15
CA THR A 348 16.49 -0.53 -9.27
C THR A 348 16.93 -2.00 -9.38
N VAL A 349 16.29 -2.90 -8.61
CA VAL A 349 16.53 -4.35 -8.71
C VAL A 349 16.19 -4.86 -10.11
N LEU A 350 15.04 -4.46 -10.68
CA LEU A 350 14.69 -4.84 -12.05
C LEU A 350 15.70 -4.31 -13.07
N ALA A 351 16.12 -3.05 -12.95
CA ALA A 351 17.07 -2.45 -13.87
C ALA A 351 18.45 -3.13 -13.83
N ARG A 352 18.89 -3.61 -12.67
CA ARG A 352 20.15 -4.34 -12.51
C ARG A 352 20.14 -5.73 -13.13
N ARG A 353 18.96 -6.36 -13.27
CA ARG A 353 18.81 -7.67 -13.93
C ARG A 353 18.90 -7.59 -15.46
N MET A 354 18.93 -6.39 -16.02
CA MET A 354 18.96 -6.16 -17.46
C MET A 354 20.34 -5.62 -17.88
N PRO A 355 20.94 -6.15 -18.97
CA PRO A 355 22.12 -5.54 -19.55
C PRO A 355 21.85 -4.08 -19.90
N MET A 356 22.78 -3.18 -19.59
CA MET A 356 22.60 -1.73 -19.77
C MET A 356 22.21 -1.34 -21.20
N LYS A 357 22.70 -2.07 -22.21
CA LYS A 357 22.35 -1.84 -23.63
C LYS A 357 20.87 -2.06 -23.92
N ASP A 358 20.26 -3.05 -23.26
CA ASP A 358 18.85 -3.38 -23.41
C ASP A 358 17.99 -2.45 -22.57
N LEU A 359 18.46 -2.10 -21.36
CA LEU A 359 17.81 -1.11 -20.49
C LEU A 359 17.59 0.20 -21.24
N LEU A 360 18.60 0.71 -21.96
CA LEU A 360 18.51 1.96 -22.71
C LEU A 360 17.44 1.97 -23.82
N LYS A 361 17.01 0.80 -24.29
CA LYS A 361 15.97 0.63 -25.32
C LYS A 361 14.62 0.18 -24.73
N SER A 362 14.56 -0.13 -23.45
CA SER A 362 13.38 -0.68 -22.78
C SER A 362 12.35 0.38 -22.37
N GLU A 363 11.13 -0.06 -22.09
CA GLU A 363 10.10 0.75 -21.41
C GLU A 363 10.48 1.02 -19.93
N LEU A 364 11.32 0.17 -19.31
CA LEU A 364 11.79 0.42 -17.95
C LEU A 364 12.57 1.73 -17.84
N LYS A 365 13.35 2.08 -18.87
CA LYS A 365 14.08 3.36 -18.93
C LYS A 365 13.12 4.55 -18.95
N THR A 366 12.02 4.49 -19.70
CA THR A 366 11.03 5.59 -19.71
C THR A 366 10.33 5.71 -18.36
N THR A 367 10.04 4.58 -17.71
CA THR A 367 9.54 4.54 -16.32
C THR A 367 10.52 5.18 -15.33
N ILE A 368 11.82 4.86 -15.41
CA ILE A 368 12.87 5.46 -14.55
C ILE A 368 12.94 6.98 -14.75
N GLU A 369 12.88 7.46 -16.00
CA GLU A 369 12.89 8.90 -16.30
C GLU A 369 11.65 9.61 -15.75
N HIS A 370 10.46 9.01 -15.89
CA HIS A 370 9.22 9.55 -15.32
C HIS A 370 9.27 9.58 -13.79
N MET A 371 9.77 8.51 -13.16
CA MET A 371 9.99 8.46 -11.72
C MET A 371 10.98 9.53 -11.25
N GLN A 372 12.09 9.73 -11.97
CA GLN A 372 13.05 10.76 -11.63
C GLN A 372 12.46 12.18 -11.75
N GLY A 373 11.59 12.41 -12.73
CA GLY A 373 10.80 13.65 -12.83
C GLY A 373 9.88 13.88 -11.63
N ALA A 374 9.24 12.84 -11.12
CA ALA A 374 8.36 12.91 -9.94
C ALA A 374 9.12 13.05 -8.62
N ILE A 375 10.28 12.40 -8.48
CA ILE A 375 11.17 12.56 -7.32
C ILE A 375 11.70 14.00 -7.30
N GLY A 376 12.15 14.51 -8.45
CA GLY A 376 12.70 15.84 -8.60
C GLY A 376 14.15 15.96 -8.11
N PRO A 377 14.66 17.19 -7.96
CA PRO A 377 16.04 17.42 -7.56
C PRO A 377 16.28 17.05 -6.09
N VAL A 378 17.52 16.63 -5.81
CA VAL A 378 18.01 16.37 -4.45
C VAL A 378 18.20 17.69 -3.73
N ARG A 379 17.67 17.80 -2.51
CA ARG A 379 17.87 18.99 -1.68
C ARG A 379 19.20 18.86 -0.95
N SER A 380 20.04 19.88 -1.06
CA SER A 380 21.35 19.91 -0.40
C SER A 380 21.19 20.03 1.12
N THR A 381 21.91 19.20 1.87
CA THR A 381 21.98 19.25 3.34
C THR A 381 23.40 19.63 3.79
N PRO A 382 23.57 20.16 5.02
CA PRO A 382 24.91 20.47 5.55
C PRO A 382 25.88 19.28 5.51
N GLN A 383 25.38 18.06 5.79
CA GLN A 383 26.16 16.82 5.72
C GLN A 383 26.62 16.51 4.28
N MET A 384 25.72 16.67 3.29
CA MET A 384 26.10 16.50 1.89
C MET A 384 27.15 17.52 1.44
N VAL A 385 27.01 18.78 1.87
CA VAL A 385 27.98 19.84 1.58
C VAL A 385 29.33 19.55 2.23
N HIS A 386 29.33 19.08 3.47
CA HIS A 386 30.55 18.64 4.17
C HIS A 386 31.27 17.53 3.40
N ASN A 387 30.54 16.47 3.03
CA ASN A 387 31.07 15.36 2.26
C ASN A 387 31.61 15.84 0.90
N LEU A 388 30.84 16.63 0.15
CA LEU A 388 31.27 17.21 -1.13
C LEU A 388 32.55 18.03 -1.02
N ARG A 389 32.64 18.86 0.03
CA ARG A 389 33.82 19.68 0.30
C ARG A 389 35.04 18.78 0.53
N ASN A 390 34.93 17.75 1.35
CA ASN A 390 36.05 16.85 1.64
C ASN A 390 36.51 16.08 0.39
N TYR A 391 35.58 15.69 -0.51
CA TYR A 391 35.93 15.10 -1.81
C TYR A 391 36.67 16.09 -2.70
N THR A 392 36.15 17.30 -2.79
CA THR A 392 36.71 18.36 -3.64
C THR A 392 38.09 18.77 -3.17
N GLU A 393 38.31 18.86 -1.86
CA GLU A 393 39.63 19.13 -1.28
C GLU A 393 40.59 17.94 -1.46
N TYR A 394 40.10 16.71 -1.34
CA TYR A 394 40.91 15.52 -1.63
C TYR A 394 41.45 15.54 -3.07
N PHE A 395 40.60 15.87 -4.05
CA PHE A 395 40.95 15.94 -5.47
C PHE A 395 41.99 17.03 -5.81
N LYS A 396 42.17 18.04 -4.96
CA LYS A 396 43.20 19.07 -5.14
C LYS A 396 44.59 18.62 -4.69
N ARG A 397 44.67 17.59 -3.84
CA ARG A 397 45.94 17.10 -3.28
C ARG A 397 46.83 16.49 -4.38
N PRO A 398 48.17 16.60 -4.27
CA PRO A 398 49.07 15.90 -5.18
C PRO A 398 48.89 14.38 -5.07
N VAL A 399 49.12 13.67 -6.17
CA VAL A 399 49.11 12.20 -6.19
C VAL A 399 50.38 11.72 -5.49
N HIS A 400 50.22 10.95 -4.41
CA HIS A 400 51.34 10.47 -3.61
C HIS A 400 51.47 8.93 -3.74
N PRO A 401 52.61 8.38 -4.19
CA PRO A 401 52.77 6.94 -4.42
C PRO A 401 52.44 6.06 -3.20
N LEU A 402 52.84 6.49 -1.99
CA LEU A 402 52.49 5.75 -0.75
C LEU A 402 50.98 5.59 -0.53
N ARG A 403 50.15 6.56 -0.96
CA ARG A 403 48.69 6.45 -0.84
C ARG A 403 48.11 5.46 -1.83
N LEU A 404 48.67 5.39 -3.04
CA LEU A 404 48.31 4.37 -4.03
C LEU A 404 48.59 2.96 -3.48
N TYR A 405 49.74 2.79 -2.81
CA TYR A 405 50.07 1.54 -2.13
C TYR A 405 49.14 1.24 -0.94
N GLN A 406 48.78 2.26 -0.14
CA GLN A 406 47.81 2.09 0.95
C GLN A 406 46.41 1.69 0.45
N ALA A 407 45.99 2.19 -0.71
CA ALA A 407 44.71 1.84 -1.31
C ALA A 407 44.59 0.35 -1.63
N LEU A 408 45.68 -0.31 -2.04
CA LEU A 408 45.70 -1.77 -2.26
C LEU A 408 45.37 -2.57 -0.99
N LYS A 409 45.53 -1.97 0.19
CA LYS A 409 45.24 -2.57 1.50
C LYS A 409 43.95 -2.03 2.13
N GLY A 410 43.18 -1.23 1.41
CA GLY A 410 41.98 -0.59 1.94
C GLY A 410 42.23 0.56 2.91
N GLY A 411 43.47 1.06 3.01
CA GLY A 411 43.89 2.04 4.01
C GLY A 411 43.63 3.52 3.67
N VAL A 412 42.87 3.83 2.61
CA VAL A 412 42.56 5.20 2.21
C VAL A 412 41.12 5.54 2.59
N GLU A 413 40.97 6.50 3.51
CA GLU A 413 39.68 6.99 3.97
C GLU A 413 39.52 8.49 3.74
N LEU A 414 38.24 8.89 3.66
CA LEU A 414 37.82 10.28 3.60
C LEU A 414 37.05 10.58 4.86
N ASP A 415 37.32 11.74 5.45
CA ASP A 415 36.49 12.30 6.52
C ASP A 415 35.11 12.58 5.93
N THR A 416 34.14 11.74 6.27
CA THR A 416 32.77 11.80 5.74
C THR A 416 31.79 11.47 6.84
N VAL A 417 30.60 12.05 6.75
CA VAL A 417 29.53 11.87 7.72
C VAL A 417 28.33 11.21 7.07
N SER A 418 27.58 10.43 7.84
CA SER A 418 26.29 9.88 7.40
C SER A 418 25.30 11.01 7.13
N VAL A 419 24.63 10.97 5.98
CA VAL A 419 23.57 11.92 5.65
C VAL A 419 22.25 11.38 6.18
N ASN A 420 21.53 12.20 6.96
CA ASN A 420 20.17 11.89 7.40
C ASN A 420 19.17 12.75 6.62
N ALA A 421 18.74 12.24 5.46
CA ALA A 421 17.72 12.87 4.62
C ALA A 421 16.76 11.82 4.01
N PRO A 422 15.54 12.19 3.61
CA PRO A 422 14.59 11.27 2.98
C PRO A 422 15.17 10.54 1.75
N GLU A 423 16.04 11.20 0.99
CA GLU A 423 16.69 10.68 -0.22
C GLU A 423 17.80 9.65 0.07
N THR A 424 18.19 9.47 1.34
CA THR A 424 19.19 8.47 1.74
C THR A 424 18.77 7.07 1.33
N VAL A 425 17.46 6.77 1.41
CA VAL A 425 16.88 5.50 0.95
C VAL A 425 17.17 5.27 -0.53
N LEU A 426 17.00 6.30 -1.38
CA LEU A 426 17.30 6.21 -2.81
C LEU A 426 18.78 5.85 -3.05
N ALA A 427 19.69 6.49 -2.33
CA ALA A 427 21.12 6.21 -2.46
C ALA A 427 21.48 4.81 -1.97
N ASN A 428 20.90 4.34 -0.85
CA ASN A 428 21.15 3.00 -0.32
C ASN A 428 20.71 1.91 -1.29
N HIS A 429 19.61 2.11 -2.02
CA HIS A 429 19.16 1.20 -3.06
C HIS A 429 19.88 1.41 -4.41
N GLY A 430 20.79 2.38 -4.51
CA GLY A 430 21.60 2.64 -5.70
C GLY A 430 20.87 3.38 -6.83
N TRP A 431 19.79 4.11 -6.51
CA TRP A 431 19.01 4.87 -7.50
C TRP A 431 19.88 5.92 -8.23
N PHE A 432 20.69 6.69 -7.50
CA PHE A 432 21.56 7.69 -8.12
C PHE A 432 22.70 7.05 -8.91
N PHE A 433 23.24 5.92 -8.44
CA PHE A 433 24.19 5.12 -9.20
C PHE A 433 23.61 4.63 -10.53
N LEU A 434 22.36 4.12 -10.52
CA LEU A 434 21.66 3.68 -11.72
C LEU A 434 21.48 4.83 -12.72
N LEU A 435 20.98 5.98 -12.27
CA LEU A 435 20.82 7.16 -13.12
C LEU A 435 22.15 7.64 -13.70
N GLY A 436 23.20 7.64 -12.89
CA GLY A 436 24.56 7.97 -13.32
C GLY A 436 25.07 7.01 -14.40
N SER A 437 24.83 5.71 -14.21
CA SER A 437 25.23 4.66 -15.13
C SER A 437 24.47 4.71 -16.46
N ILE A 438 23.16 5.02 -16.43
CA ILE A 438 22.34 5.24 -17.63
C ILE A 438 22.90 6.42 -18.43
N ALA A 439 23.16 7.56 -17.79
CA ALA A 439 23.66 8.75 -18.46
C ALA A 439 25.08 8.53 -19.03
N LEU A 440 25.98 7.92 -18.26
CA LEU A 440 27.31 7.55 -18.74
C LEU A 440 27.24 6.60 -19.94
N SER A 441 26.32 5.64 -19.93
CA SER A 441 26.16 4.69 -21.03
C SER A 441 25.59 5.33 -22.29
N LYS A 442 24.67 6.31 -22.16
CA LYS A 442 24.21 7.14 -23.28
C LYS A 442 25.38 7.89 -23.92
N TYR A 443 26.24 8.51 -23.12
CA TYR A 443 27.45 9.18 -23.61
C TYR A 443 28.40 8.21 -24.34
N LYS A 444 28.64 7.02 -23.80
CA LYS A 444 29.49 6.00 -24.42
C LYS A 444 29.01 5.60 -25.82
N LEU A 445 27.70 5.66 -26.09
CA LEU A 445 27.10 5.36 -27.40
C LEU A 445 27.22 6.50 -28.43
N VAL A 446 27.60 7.71 -28.02
CA VAL A 446 27.82 8.82 -28.95
C VAL A 446 29.10 8.56 -29.75
N ASP A 447 28.94 8.48 -31.08
CA ASP A 447 30.04 8.36 -32.03
C ASP A 447 31.12 9.41 -31.75
N LEU A 448 32.39 8.99 -31.74
CA LEU A 448 33.54 9.88 -31.52
C LEU A 448 33.53 11.13 -32.41
N SER A 449 33.10 11.00 -33.67
CA SER A 449 33.00 12.12 -34.61
C SER A 449 31.91 13.15 -34.24
N LYS A 450 30.90 12.74 -33.46
CA LYS A 450 29.79 13.59 -33.02
C LYS A 450 30.00 14.19 -31.63
N ARG A 451 31.00 13.72 -30.88
CA ARG A 451 31.35 14.25 -29.54
C ARG A 451 31.79 15.71 -29.56
N GLN A 452 32.17 16.21 -30.74
CA GLN A 452 32.54 17.62 -30.95
C GLN A 452 31.33 18.56 -31.11
N THR A 453 30.11 18.04 -31.13
CA THR A 453 28.88 18.83 -31.28
C THR A 453 28.51 19.49 -29.93
N PRO A 454 28.04 20.75 -29.91
CA PRO A 454 27.51 21.35 -28.68
C PRO A 454 26.46 20.44 -28.01
N GLY A 455 26.60 20.22 -26.70
CA GLY A 455 25.72 19.36 -25.91
C GLY A 455 26.11 17.87 -25.87
N ALA A 456 27.11 17.43 -26.64
CA ALA A 456 27.52 16.02 -26.66
C ALA A 456 28.10 15.50 -25.32
N MET A 457 28.53 16.40 -24.43
CA MET A 457 29.00 16.04 -23.09
C MET A 457 27.94 16.19 -21.99
N ASP A 458 26.71 16.56 -22.33
CA ASP A 458 25.69 16.83 -21.31
C ASP A 458 25.33 15.56 -20.53
N ASP A 459 25.19 14.42 -21.21
CA ASP A 459 24.99 13.12 -20.57
C ASP A 459 26.15 12.72 -19.65
N LEU A 460 27.40 13.03 -20.04
CA LEU A 460 28.58 12.79 -19.21
C LEU A 460 28.54 13.62 -17.92
N ARG A 461 28.18 14.90 -18.02
CA ARG A 461 28.05 15.83 -16.89
C ARG A 461 26.87 15.46 -15.98
N ILE A 462 25.75 15.04 -16.55
CA ILE A 462 24.59 14.51 -15.81
C ILE A 462 25.00 13.24 -15.05
N GLY A 463 25.70 12.32 -15.72
CA GLY A 463 26.23 11.09 -15.12
C GLY A 463 27.14 11.38 -13.92
N ALA A 464 28.13 12.24 -14.11
CA ALA A 464 29.04 12.65 -13.04
C ALA A 464 28.29 13.32 -11.86
N THR A 465 27.22 14.07 -12.12
CA THR A 465 26.41 14.71 -11.08
C THR A 465 25.66 13.69 -10.23
N PHE A 466 24.98 12.72 -10.86
CA PHE A 466 24.30 11.66 -10.11
C PHE A 466 25.26 10.75 -9.34
N LEU A 467 26.43 10.44 -9.92
CA LEU A 467 27.48 9.68 -9.22
C LEU A 467 28.02 10.45 -8.01
N ARG A 468 28.20 11.77 -8.11
CA ARG A 468 28.54 12.60 -6.95
C ARG A 468 27.44 12.61 -5.88
N HIS A 469 26.16 12.67 -6.28
CA HIS A 469 25.07 12.53 -5.31
C HIS A 469 25.13 11.18 -4.61
N GLN A 470 25.30 10.07 -5.35
CA GLN A 470 25.48 8.74 -4.77
C GLN A 470 26.57 8.74 -3.70
N LEU A 471 27.74 9.30 -4.01
CA LEU A 471 28.90 9.34 -3.11
C LEU A 471 28.73 10.31 -1.93
N GLN A 472 27.94 11.37 -2.05
CA GLN A 472 27.60 12.24 -0.92
C GLN A 472 26.79 11.51 0.14
N PHE A 473 25.89 10.60 -0.25
CA PHE A 473 25.11 9.76 0.67
C PHE A 473 25.86 8.50 1.11
N THR A 474 26.58 7.86 0.17
CA THR A 474 27.23 6.55 0.35
C THR A 474 28.71 6.60 -0.02
N PRO A 475 29.57 7.24 0.79
CA PRO A 475 31.00 7.40 0.50
C PRO A 475 31.78 6.09 0.36
N ASN A 476 31.27 5.00 0.92
CA ASN A 476 31.92 3.69 0.86
C ASN A 476 31.55 2.88 -0.39
N ASN A 477 30.68 3.40 -1.28
CA ASN A 477 30.33 2.72 -2.52
C ASN A 477 31.49 2.81 -3.53
N TRP A 478 32.26 1.71 -3.66
CA TRP A 478 33.40 1.63 -4.56
C TRP A 478 33.01 1.75 -6.03
N GLU A 479 31.87 1.18 -6.44
CA GLU A 479 31.37 1.26 -7.82
C GLU A 479 31.10 2.71 -8.20
N GLY A 480 30.53 3.50 -7.29
CA GLY A 480 30.29 4.93 -7.48
C GLY A 480 31.58 5.71 -7.75
N TRP A 481 32.65 5.42 -7.00
CA TRP A 481 33.96 6.02 -7.22
C TRP A 481 34.58 5.59 -8.56
N PHE A 482 34.45 4.30 -8.91
CA PHE A 482 34.97 3.77 -10.15
C PHE A 482 34.30 4.39 -11.37
N ARG A 483 32.95 4.43 -11.40
CA ARG A 483 32.20 5.07 -12.48
C ARG A 483 32.47 6.58 -12.57
N LEU A 484 32.68 7.26 -11.43
CA LEU A 484 33.06 8.68 -11.45
C LEU A 484 34.48 8.88 -12.01
N ALA A 485 35.37 7.92 -11.78
CA ALA A 485 36.70 7.92 -12.39
C ALA A 485 36.62 7.78 -13.91
N GLU A 486 35.79 6.86 -14.41
CA GLU A 486 35.50 6.74 -15.85
C GLU A 486 34.96 8.05 -16.45
N CYS A 487 34.09 8.77 -15.73
CA CYS A 487 33.63 10.08 -16.21
C CYS A 487 34.79 11.07 -16.42
N PHE A 488 35.74 11.13 -15.47
CA PHE A 488 36.91 11.99 -15.64
C PHE A 488 37.86 11.50 -16.74
N ASP A 489 37.94 10.18 -16.95
CA ASP A 489 38.73 9.62 -18.05
C ASP A 489 38.17 10.03 -19.41
N TYR A 490 36.85 10.03 -19.58
CA TYR A 490 36.23 10.52 -20.81
C TYR A 490 36.39 12.03 -21.01
N GLU A 491 36.38 12.83 -19.94
CA GLU A 491 36.71 14.27 -20.03
C GLU A 491 38.17 14.47 -20.50
N VAL A 492 39.10 13.62 -20.05
CA VAL A 492 40.49 13.63 -20.56
C VAL A 492 40.54 13.23 -22.02
N GLU A 493 39.89 12.14 -22.41
CA GLU A 493 39.86 11.67 -23.79
C GLU A 493 39.31 12.74 -24.74
N ASP A 494 38.16 13.35 -24.40
CA ASP A 494 37.56 14.41 -25.21
C ASP A 494 38.46 15.63 -25.32
N ALA A 495 39.07 16.06 -24.21
CA ALA A 495 40.00 17.19 -24.21
C ALA A 495 41.32 16.91 -24.97
N VAL A 496 41.67 15.64 -25.21
CA VAL A 496 42.85 15.22 -25.99
C VAL A 496 42.53 14.96 -27.48
N VAL A 497 41.26 14.81 -27.87
CA VAL A 497 40.84 14.66 -29.28
C VAL A 497 41.08 15.93 -30.13
N TRP A 498 41.47 17.04 -29.50
CA TRP A 498 41.73 18.33 -30.14
C TRP A 498 43.15 18.46 -30.74
N SER A 499 43.38 19.53 -31.51
CA SER A 499 44.72 19.88 -32.01
C SER A 499 45.70 20.15 -30.85
N ALA A 500 46.99 19.90 -31.09
CA ALA A 500 48.06 20.12 -30.10
C ALA A 500 48.03 21.54 -29.49
N ASP A 501 47.61 22.54 -30.26
CA ASP A 501 47.48 23.93 -29.79
C ASP A 501 46.38 24.12 -28.74
N LYS A 502 45.26 23.39 -28.84
CA LYS A 502 44.18 23.47 -27.84
C LYS A 502 44.53 22.67 -26.59
N MET A 503 45.16 21.51 -26.74
CA MET A 503 45.70 20.75 -25.61
C MET A 503 46.71 21.57 -24.78
N ASN A 504 47.57 22.34 -25.45
CA ASN A 504 48.54 23.21 -24.78
C ASN A 504 47.86 24.36 -24.03
N LYS A 505 46.76 24.91 -24.55
CA LYS A 505 45.96 25.96 -23.89
C LYS A 505 45.18 25.41 -22.67
N ASP A 506 44.62 24.21 -22.80
CA ASP A 506 43.76 23.59 -21.78
C ASP A 506 44.55 22.66 -20.83
N ARG A 507 45.88 22.71 -20.87
CA ARG A 507 46.79 21.83 -20.11
C ARG A 507 46.48 21.77 -18.61
N ALA A 508 46.14 22.91 -18.00
CA ALA A 508 45.82 22.97 -16.57
C ALA A 508 44.55 22.18 -16.22
N GLU A 509 43.56 22.18 -17.11
CA GLU A 509 42.31 21.46 -16.95
C GLU A 509 42.48 19.96 -17.20
N LEU A 510 43.28 19.59 -18.22
CA LEU A 510 43.69 18.20 -18.47
C LEU A 510 44.36 17.56 -17.25
N VAL A 511 45.34 18.25 -16.66
CA VAL A 511 46.03 17.78 -15.45
C VAL A 511 45.05 17.64 -14.28
N LYS A 512 44.08 18.54 -14.16
CA LYS A 512 43.04 18.46 -13.14
C LYS A 512 42.15 17.22 -13.33
N PHE A 513 41.69 16.93 -14.54
CA PHE A 513 40.86 15.73 -14.80
C PHE A 513 41.64 14.44 -14.56
N GLN A 514 42.88 14.35 -15.04
CA GLN A 514 43.74 13.19 -14.79
C GLN A 514 43.95 12.96 -13.29
N ARG A 515 44.26 14.03 -12.53
CA ARG A 515 44.42 13.95 -11.08
C ARG A 515 43.15 13.49 -10.38
N ASN A 516 42.00 14.02 -10.79
CA ASN A 516 40.71 13.60 -10.23
C ASN A 516 40.41 12.13 -10.52
N SER A 517 40.65 11.67 -11.74
CA SER A 517 40.50 10.26 -12.12
C SER A 517 41.37 9.35 -11.26
N ILE A 518 42.66 9.66 -11.08
CA ILE A 518 43.57 8.84 -10.26
C ILE A 518 43.08 8.77 -8.81
N HIS A 519 42.65 9.91 -8.24
CA HIS A 519 42.10 9.94 -6.89
C HIS A 519 40.82 9.12 -6.75
N CYS A 520 39.91 9.18 -7.72
CA CYS A 520 38.70 8.35 -7.75
C CYS A 520 39.06 6.86 -7.83
N HIS A 521 39.97 6.46 -8.73
CA HIS A 521 40.43 5.08 -8.82
C HIS A 521 41.09 4.59 -7.53
N THR A 522 41.87 5.45 -6.86
CA THR A 522 42.51 5.16 -5.57
C THR A 522 41.46 4.88 -4.48
N LEU A 523 40.41 5.70 -4.43
CA LEU A 523 39.32 5.52 -3.48
C LEU A 523 38.49 4.28 -3.80
N ALA A 524 38.15 4.07 -5.09
CA ALA A 524 37.44 2.86 -5.54
C ALA A 524 38.21 1.60 -5.13
N LEU A 525 39.51 1.54 -5.43
CA LEU A 525 40.37 0.43 -5.04
C LEU A 525 40.35 0.20 -3.53
N SER A 526 40.58 1.25 -2.74
CA SER A 526 40.58 1.15 -1.29
C SER A 526 39.24 0.68 -0.71
N LYS A 527 38.12 1.08 -1.31
CA LYS A 527 36.78 0.72 -0.85
C LYS A 527 36.28 -0.62 -1.42
N SER A 528 36.99 -1.19 -2.39
CA SER A 528 36.70 -2.50 -2.97
C SER A 528 37.35 -3.67 -2.20
N VAL A 529 38.32 -3.38 -1.32
CA VAL A 529 39.00 -4.43 -0.53
C VAL A 529 37.99 -5.11 0.40
N GLY A 530 37.80 -6.42 0.20
CA GLY A 530 36.83 -7.22 0.96
C GLY A 530 35.38 -7.11 0.47
N ALA A 531 35.14 -6.55 -0.71
CA ALA A 531 33.83 -6.61 -1.36
C ALA A 531 33.60 -8.02 -1.95
N ASP A 532 32.49 -8.66 -1.59
CA ASP A 532 32.00 -9.85 -2.29
C ASP A 532 31.32 -9.43 -3.60
N THR A 533 31.66 -10.09 -4.71
CA THR A 533 31.02 -9.87 -6.02
C THR A 533 30.15 -11.05 -6.41
N ASP A 534 28.84 -10.82 -6.52
CA ASP A 534 27.82 -11.80 -6.93
C ASP A 534 27.65 -11.92 -8.47
N TYR A 535 28.61 -11.50 -9.29
CA TYR A 535 28.40 -11.36 -10.74
C TYR A 535 28.87 -12.59 -11.56
N GLU A 536 27.94 -13.23 -12.27
CA GLU A 536 28.21 -14.33 -13.24
C GLU A 536 28.69 -13.84 -14.63
N GLU A 537 28.63 -12.53 -14.93
CA GLU A 537 29.13 -11.97 -16.21
C GLU A 537 29.94 -10.69 -16.02
N GLY A 538 31.24 -10.76 -16.33
CA GLY A 538 32.19 -9.64 -16.29
C GLY A 538 32.50 -9.22 -14.88
N ASP A 539 33.77 -9.30 -14.47
CA ASP A 539 34.17 -8.92 -13.11
C ASP A 539 34.47 -7.39 -13.07
N PRO A 540 33.55 -6.52 -12.61
CA PRO A 540 33.83 -5.10 -12.48
C PRO A 540 34.98 -4.80 -11.50
N LEU A 541 35.32 -5.74 -10.60
CA LEU A 541 36.56 -5.63 -9.83
C LEU A 541 37.78 -5.84 -10.72
N HIS A 542 37.79 -6.88 -11.56
CA HIS A 542 38.85 -7.07 -12.56
C HIS A 542 39.06 -5.81 -13.41
N ASP A 543 37.98 -5.20 -13.92
CA ASP A 543 38.06 -3.96 -14.68
C ASP A 543 38.60 -2.80 -13.85
N LEU A 544 38.20 -2.68 -12.58
CA LEU A 544 38.76 -1.70 -11.65
C LEU A 544 40.27 -1.90 -11.46
N TYR A 545 40.72 -3.12 -11.15
CA TYR A 545 42.13 -3.44 -10.95
C TYR A 545 42.94 -3.21 -12.22
N HIS A 546 42.43 -3.61 -13.38
CA HIS A 546 43.05 -3.39 -14.68
C HIS A 546 43.20 -1.90 -14.98
N ASN A 547 42.13 -1.11 -14.86
CA ASN A 547 42.17 0.32 -15.15
C ASN A 547 43.09 1.06 -14.17
N PHE A 548 43.07 0.70 -12.88
CA PHE A 548 44.00 1.25 -11.90
C PHE A 548 45.47 0.94 -12.28
N ALA A 549 45.79 -0.30 -12.63
CA ALA A 549 47.14 -0.69 -13.05
C ALA A 549 47.59 0.04 -14.32
N MET A 550 46.71 0.16 -15.32
CA MET A 550 47.00 0.90 -16.56
C MET A 550 47.25 2.38 -16.31
N ARG A 551 46.56 2.99 -15.33
CA ARG A 551 46.79 4.38 -14.91
C ARG A 551 48.09 4.52 -14.12
N PHE A 552 48.43 3.55 -13.27
CA PHE A 552 49.71 3.52 -12.54
C PHE A 552 50.91 3.43 -13.48
N LEU A 553 50.82 2.65 -14.55
CA LEU A 553 51.89 2.53 -15.57
C LEU A 553 52.06 3.79 -16.44
N ARG A 554 51.08 4.69 -16.46
CA ARG A 554 51.07 5.94 -17.24
C ARG A 554 51.43 7.19 -16.41
N LEU A 555 51.58 7.03 -15.09
CA LEU A 555 52.12 8.03 -14.16
C LEU A 555 53.65 8.01 -14.21
#